data_AF-A0A9W6RJ32-F1
#
_entry.id   AF-A0A9W6RJ32-F1
#
_cell.length_a   1.000
_cell.length_b   1.000
_cell.length_c   1.000
_cell.angle_alpha   90.00
_cell.angle_beta   90.00
_cell.angle_gamma   90.00
#
_symmetry.space_group_name_H-M   'P 1'
#
loop_
_entity.id
_entity.type
_entity.pdbx_description
1 polymer ?
#
loop_
_entity_poly.entity_id
_entity_poly.type
_entity_poly.pdbx_seq_one_letter_code
_entity_poly.pdbx_strand_id
1 'polypeptide(L)'
;MRRPRWTRPLGGVRLRATAAAVLTVAVALGLASAVLLLALRHSLEESARAEATAKAKAVATAVRIGPSLSSPHALDDSSGGTGSTDVQVISKTEAGPSWKTGSAYVVAGERVATKGGTVMIQGRSSLAPTRQAITTLWHLLLPGVPALLLLVALLTWLAVSRALRPVSAIRAKMADITAHDLHQRVPEPGTRDEIAALARTVNATLDRLRTAVEQHKRFVADAAHELRSPLAVLRARLELTAHRVEAPTLAAQALTDVERIQSLTDDLLLLARLDAGEPPREQEVDLGQVAAEEAARTRPRPDVTVTLDIAPDVLVRGSGDQLRRLVANLVDNAVRHAATAVTVRLAEDGSRAVLEVVDDGPGIPAEHHEVVFDRFTRLDEARDRDRGGSGLGLAIARDIAVVHRGSLSVAARPENESGACLRAVLPVGVPG
;
A
#
# COMPACT_ATOMS: atom_id res chain seq x y z
N MET A 1 22.46 8.05 -12.81
CA MET A 1 22.27 6.60 -12.55
C MET A 1 20.79 6.23 -12.76
N ARG A 2 20.47 5.49 -13.83
CA ARG A 2 19.10 5.04 -14.16
C ARG A 2 18.73 3.81 -13.32
N ARG A 3 17.66 3.88 -12.53
CA ARG A 3 17.14 2.73 -11.76
C ARG A 3 16.45 1.72 -12.69
N PRO A 4 16.60 0.40 -12.46
CA PRO A 4 15.93 -0.61 -13.27
C PRO A 4 14.43 -0.63 -12.97
N ARG A 5 13.63 -0.61 -14.04
CA ARG A 5 12.18 -0.83 -14.01
C ARG A 5 11.92 -2.30 -13.66
N TRP A 6 11.62 -2.57 -12.39
CA TRP A 6 11.05 -3.85 -12.00
C TRP A 6 9.69 -3.99 -12.68
N THR A 7 9.58 -4.99 -13.55
CA THR A 7 8.32 -5.44 -14.14
C THR A 7 7.38 -5.80 -12.99
N ARG A 8 6.37 -4.95 -12.74
CA ARG A 8 5.30 -5.27 -11.78
C ARG A 8 4.63 -6.55 -12.27
N PRO A 9 4.73 -7.67 -11.54
CA PRO A 9 4.09 -8.89 -12.01
C PRO A 9 2.58 -8.65 -11.97
N LEU A 10 1.94 -8.91 -13.10
CA LEU A 10 0.50 -8.74 -13.30
C LEU A 10 -0.30 -9.42 -12.15
N GLY A 11 -1.19 -8.63 -11.54
CA GLY A 11 -2.21 -9.08 -10.59
C GLY A 11 -1.78 -9.16 -9.12
N GLY A 12 -2.40 -8.33 -8.27
CA GLY A 12 -2.35 -8.49 -6.82
C GLY A 12 -2.90 -9.86 -6.38
N VAL A 13 -2.63 -10.27 -5.13
CA VAL A 13 -3.02 -11.59 -4.57
C VAL A 13 -4.48 -11.98 -4.87
N ARG A 14 -5.38 -10.98 -4.90
CA ARG A 14 -6.80 -11.13 -5.28
C ARG A 14 -7.00 -11.73 -6.68
N LEU A 15 -6.28 -11.24 -7.68
CA LEU A 15 -6.41 -11.70 -9.08
C LEU A 15 -5.90 -13.14 -9.24
N ARG A 16 -4.81 -13.49 -8.55
CA ARG A 16 -4.22 -14.83 -8.65
C ARG A 16 -5.08 -15.88 -7.97
N ALA A 17 -5.59 -15.59 -6.76
CA ALA A 17 -6.45 -16.50 -6.03
C ALA A 17 -7.78 -16.76 -6.78
N THR A 18 -8.37 -15.71 -7.35
CA THR A 18 -9.59 -15.85 -8.17
C THR A 18 -9.35 -16.59 -9.47
N ALA A 19 -8.28 -16.26 -10.21
CA ALA A 19 -7.91 -16.98 -11.42
C ALA A 19 -7.67 -18.48 -11.15
N ALA A 20 -6.97 -18.81 -10.06
CA ALA A 20 -6.72 -20.20 -9.68
C ALA A 20 -8.03 -20.95 -9.33
N ALA A 21 -8.93 -20.33 -8.55
CA ALA A 21 -10.21 -20.95 -8.21
C ALA A 21 -11.09 -21.18 -9.44
N VAL A 22 -11.18 -20.18 -10.33
CA VAL A 22 -11.95 -20.26 -11.58
C VAL A 22 -11.36 -21.32 -12.51
N LEU A 23 -10.03 -21.40 -12.63
CA LEU A 23 -9.36 -22.41 -13.45
C LEU A 23 -9.65 -23.82 -12.94
N THR A 24 -9.56 -24.06 -11.63
CA THR A 24 -9.85 -25.37 -11.02
C THR A 24 -11.29 -25.80 -11.30
N VAL A 25 -12.25 -24.90 -11.13
CA VAL A 25 -13.66 -25.19 -11.41
C VAL A 25 -13.90 -25.40 -12.91
N ALA A 26 -13.25 -24.61 -13.78
CA ALA A 26 -13.36 -24.76 -15.23
C ALA A 26 -12.84 -26.12 -15.71
N VAL A 27 -11.70 -26.58 -15.17
CA VAL A 27 -11.14 -27.91 -15.48
C VAL A 27 -12.08 -29.02 -15.00
N ALA A 28 -12.58 -28.93 -13.77
CA ALA A 28 -13.52 -29.92 -13.23
C ALA A 28 -14.82 -30.01 -14.04
N LEU A 29 -15.42 -28.86 -14.40
CA LEU A 29 -16.62 -28.80 -15.23
C LEU A 29 -16.37 -29.32 -16.65
N GLY A 30 -15.22 -28.99 -17.24
CA GLY A 30 -14.83 -29.49 -18.56
C GLY A 30 -14.71 -31.02 -18.59
N LEU A 31 -14.05 -31.61 -17.58
CA LEU A 31 -13.93 -33.06 -17.45
C LEU A 31 -15.27 -33.74 -17.22
N ALA A 32 -16.10 -33.22 -16.30
CA ALA A 32 -17.43 -33.76 -16.02
C ALA A 32 -18.33 -33.69 -17.26
N SER A 33 -18.30 -32.57 -18.00
CA SER A 33 -19.06 -32.41 -19.25
C SER A 33 -18.58 -33.38 -20.32
N ALA A 34 -17.27 -33.62 -20.46
CA ALA A 34 -16.73 -34.56 -21.43
C ALA A 34 -17.14 -36.01 -21.11
N VAL A 35 -17.06 -36.42 -19.84
CA VAL A 35 -17.49 -37.75 -19.38
C VAL A 35 -18.99 -37.95 -19.62
N LEU A 36 -19.81 -36.97 -19.30
CA LEU A 36 -21.27 -37.02 -19.52
C LEU A 36 -21.59 -37.17 -21.01
N LEU A 37 -20.94 -36.39 -21.88
CA LEU A 37 -21.15 -36.48 -23.33
C LEU A 37 -20.74 -37.83 -23.90
N LEU A 38 -19.62 -38.39 -23.45
CA LEU A 38 -19.16 -39.72 -23.85
C LEU A 38 -20.13 -40.83 -23.40
N ALA A 39 -20.60 -40.77 -22.15
CA ALA A 39 -21.55 -41.74 -21.60
C ALA A 39 -22.91 -41.69 -22.32
N LEU A 40 -23.43 -40.47 -22.55
CA LEU A 40 -24.69 -40.27 -23.26
C LEU A 40 -24.60 -40.78 -24.70
N ARG A 41 -23.50 -40.47 -25.39
CA ARG A 41 -23.25 -40.98 -26.74
C ARG A 41 -23.20 -42.50 -26.78
N HIS A 42 -22.48 -43.12 -25.83
CA HIS A 42 -22.36 -44.58 -25.76
C HIS A 42 -23.72 -45.25 -25.53
N SER A 43 -24.49 -44.76 -24.55
CA SER A 43 -25.82 -45.29 -24.21
C SER A 43 -26.81 -45.18 -25.38
N LEU A 44 -26.77 -44.07 -26.13
CA LEU A 44 -27.65 -43.86 -27.27
C LEU A 44 -27.24 -44.71 -28.49
N GLU A 45 -25.95 -44.89 -28.73
CA GLU A 45 -25.46 -45.83 -29.75
C GLU A 45 -25.83 -47.29 -29.41
N GLU A 46 -25.72 -47.69 -28.15
CA GLU A 46 -26.14 -49.01 -27.68
C GLU A 46 -27.65 -49.22 -27.81
N SER A 47 -28.45 -48.24 -27.42
CA SER A 47 -29.91 -48.29 -27.52
C SER A 47 -30.36 -48.39 -28.99
N ALA A 48 -29.75 -47.62 -29.89
CA ALA A 48 -30.04 -47.67 -31.32
C ALA A 48 -29.65 -49.03 -31.94
N ARG A 49 -28.53 -49.63 -31.51
CA ARG A 49 -28.13 -50.99 -31.93
C ARG A 49 -29.10 -52.04 -31.41
N ALA A 50 -29.51 -51.95 -30.15
CA ALA A 50 -30.47 -52.87 -29.54
C ALA A 50 -31.82 -52.82 -30.28
N GLU A 51 -32.30 -51.61 -30.61
CA GLU A 51 -33.54 -51.45 -31.38
C GLU A 51 -33.41 -52.01 -32.81
N ALA A 52 -32.30 -51.72 -33.50
CA ALA A 52 -32.06 -52.23 -34.86
C ALA A 52 -31.99 -53.77 -34.90
N THR A 53 -31.35 -54.40 -33.90
CA THR A 53 -31.31 -55.87 -33.77
C THR A 53 -32.68 -56.46 -33.42
N ALA A 54 -33.48 -55.80 -32.57
CA ALA A 54 -34.84 -56.24 -32.25
C ALA A 54 -35.75 -56.20 -33.48
N LYS A 55 -35.67 -55.12 -34.29
CA LYS A 55 -36.40 -55.01 -35.58
C LYS A 55 -35.97 -56.11 -36.57
N ALA A 56 -34.68 -56.39 -36.69
CA ALA A 56 -34.17 -57.46 -37.55
C ALA A 56 -34.68 -58.85 -37.10
N LYS A 57 -34.66 -59.14 -35.79
CA LYS A 57 -35.16 -60.39 -35.19
C LYS A 57 -36.65 -60.61 -35.38
N ALA A 58 -37.46 -59.55 -35.25
CA ALA A 58 -38.90 -59.63 -35.45
C ALA A 58 -39.24 -60.07 -36.89
N VAL A 59 -38.57 -59.48 -37.88
CA VAL A 59 -38.76 -59.85 -39.29
C VAL A 59 -38.16 -61.22 -39.59
N ALA A 60 -37.00 -61.57 -39.02
CA ALA A 60 -36.42 -62.91 -39.11
C ALA A 60 -37.36 -64.02 -38.63
N THR A 61 -38.08 -63.77 -37.53
CA THR A 61 -39.04 -64.72 -36.97
C THR A 61 -40.27 -64.84 -37.86
N ALA A 62 -40.78 -63.73 -38.40
CA ALA A 62 -41.91 -63.75 -39.33
C ALA A 62 -41.60 -64.53 -40.63
N VAL A 63 -40.41 -64.35 -41.19
CA VAL A 63 -39.93 -65.07 -42.39
C VAL A 63 -39.77 -66.57 -42.15
N ARG A 64 -39.52 -66.98 -40.90
CA ARG A 64 -39.37 -68.40 -40.53
C ARG A 64 -40.71 -69.14 -40.40
N ILE A 65 -41.82 -68.43 -40.18
CA ILE A 65 -43.14 -68.99 -39.86
C ILE A 65 -44.11 -68.95 -41.07
N GLY A 66 -43.91 -68.04 -42.04
CA GLY A 66 -44.76 -67.91 -43.25
C GLY A 66 -44.34 -68.77 -44.45
N PRO A 67 -45.21 -68.96 -45.46
CA PRO A 67 -44.86 -69.68 -46.70
C PRO A 67 -43.87 -68.86 -47.54
N SER A 68 -43.10 -69.56 -48.38
CA SER A 68 -41.93 -69.06 -49.13
C SER A 68 -42.12 -67.70 -49.79
N LEU A 69 -41.29 -66.73 -49.40
CA LEU A 69 -41.11 -65.45 -50.10
C LEU A 69 -40.66 -65.73 -51.55
N SER A 70 -41.58 -65.57 -52.48
CA SER A 70 -41.33 -65.69 -53.92
C SER A 70 -41.13 -64.27 -54.46
N SER A 71 -39.86 -63.94 -54.71
CA SER A 71 -39.33 -62.73 -55.39
C SER A 71 -38.62 -61.71 -54.50
N PRO A 72 -37.37 -61.34 -54.86
CA PRO A 72 -36.54 -60.39 -54.13
C PRO A 72 -36.68 -58.98 -54.73
N HIS A 73 -37.87 -58.40 -54.77
CA HIS A 73 -38.02 -56.98 -55.09
C HIS A 73 -39.04 -56.33 -54.16
N ALA A 74 -38.65 -55.13 -53.72
CA ALA A 74 -39.36 -54.18 -52.88
C ALA A 74 -40.83 -54.51 -52.58
N LEU A 75 -41.15 -54.71 -51.30
CA LEU A 75 -42.46 -54.35 -50.79
C LEU A 75 -42.54 -52.82 -50.88
N ASP A 76 -43.04 -52.33 -52.01
CA ASP A 76 -43.45 -50.94 -52.18
C ASP A 76 -44.97 -50.80 -51.90
N ASP A 77 -45.29 -49.61 -51.42
CA ASP A 77 -46.50 -49.14 -50.76
C ASP A 77 -47.84 -49.55 -51.40
N SER A 78 -48.76 -50.11 -50.62
CA SER A 78 -50.23 -49.93 -50.76
C SER A 78 -51.04 -50.85 -49.82
N SER A 79 -51.02 -50.55 -48.52
CA SER A 79 -52.18 -50.74 -47.64
C SER A 79 -51.87 -50.10 -46.29
N GLY A 80 -52.76 -49.21 -45.84
CA GLY A 80 -52.57 -48.35 -44.67
C GLY A 80 -52.42 -49.10 -43.34
N GLY A 81 -51.22 -49.60 -43.06
CA GLY A 81 -50.84 -50.13 -41.76
C GLY A 81 -49.31 -50.23 -41.65
N THR A 82 -48.68 -49.32 -40.89
CA THR A 82 -47.33 -49.46 -40.30
C THR A 82 -46.34 -50.34 -41.07
N GLY A 83 -46.17 -50.07 -42.36
CA GLY A 83 -45.20 -50.73 -43.23
C GLY A 83 -43.81 -50.19 -42.91
N SER A 84 -43.05 -50.96 -42.14
CA SER A 84 -41.73 -50.56 -41.63
C SER A 84 -40.73 -50.35 -42.77
N THR A 85 -40.51 -49.10 -43.17
CA THR A 85 -39.38 -48.64 -44.02
C THR A 85 -38.00 -48.89 -43.38
N ASP A 86 -37.93 -49.57 -42.23
CA ASP A 86 -36.74 -49.73 -41.40
C ASP A 86 -36.11 -51.13 -41.48
N VAL A 87 -36.64 -52.05 -42.31
CA VAL A 87 -36.07 -53.40 -42.45
C VAL A 87 -35.94 -53.81 -43.93
N GLN A 88 -34.76 -54.27 -44.32
CA GLN A 88 -34.45 -54.74 -45.67
C GLN A 88 -33.99 -56.21 -45.67
N VAL A 89 -34.46 -56.98 -46.65
CA VAL A 89 -34.14 -58.40 -46.82
C VAL A 89 -33.26 -58.56 -48.07
N ILE A 90 -32.04 -59.07 -47.91
CA ILE A 90 -31.05 -59.22 -48.98
C ILE A 90 -30.80 -60.71 -49.24
N SER A 91 -31.28 -61.21 -50.39
CA SER A 91 -30.99 -62.56 -50.89
C SER A 91 -29.69 -62.58 -51.70
N LYS A 92 -28.93 -63.66 -51.56
CA LYS A 92 -27.49 -63.80 -51.86
C LYS A 92 -26.97 -63.28 -53.21
N THR A 93 -25.80 -62.64 -53.12
CA THR A 93 -24.73 -62.46 -54.15
C THR A 93 -24.87 -61.25 -55.09
N GLU A 94 -24.53 -60.04 -54.60
CA GLU A 94 -23.68 -59.00 -55.25
C GLU A 94 -23.91 -57.58 -54.70
N ALA A 95 -24.96 -57.32 -53.94
CA ALA A 95 -25.12 -56.02 -53.29
C ALA A 95 -24.44 -56.02 -51.91
N GLY A 96 -23.34 -55.25 -51.76
CA GLY A 96 -22.89 -54.81 -50.44
C GLY A 96 -24.02 -54.09 -49.68
N PRO A 97 -23.87 -53.86 -48.36
CA PRO A 97 -24.92 -53.23 -47.57
C PRO A 97 -25.35 -51.89 -48.21
N SER A 98 -26.63 -51.77 -48.58
CA SER A 98 -27.25 -50.55 -49.12
C SER A 98 -27.22 -49.41 -48.09
N TRP A 99 -27.33 -49.74 -46.81
CA TRP A 99 -27.23 -48.81 -45.70
C TRP A 99 -25.85 -48.92 -45.03
N LYS A 100 -25.08 -47.84 -45.07
CA LYS A 100 -23.82 -47.72 -44.32
C LYS A 100 -24.13 -47.14 -42.93
N THR A 101 -23.59 -47.76 -41.88
CA THR A 101 -23.55 -47.12 -40.54
C THR A 101 -22.87 -45.77 -40.67
N GLY A 102 -23.56 -44.71 -40.22
CA GLY A 102 -23.12 -43.34 -40.46
C GLY A 102 -23.79 -42.33 -39.53
N SER A 103 -23.64 -41.04 -39.85
CA SER A 103 -24.02 -39.92 -38.97
C SER A 103 -25.52 -39.72 -38.73
N ALA A 104 -26.37 -40.54 -39.36
CA ALA A 104 -27.84 -40.47 -39.29
C ALA A 104 -28.52 -41.78 -38.85
N TYR A 105 -27.89 -42.94 -39.06
CA TYR A 105 -28.50 -44.25 -38.78
C TYR A 105 -27.47 -45.28 -38.33
N VAL A 106 -27.92 -46.19 -37.46
CA VAL A 106 -27.21 -47.43 -37.10
C VAL A 106 -27.94 -48.60 -37.74
N VAL A 107 -27.17 -49.50 -38.35
CA VAL A 107 -27.68 -50.68 -39.06
C VAL A 107 -27.21 -51.94 -38.34
N ALA A 108 -28.12 -52.89 -38.13
CA ALA A 108 -27.81 -54.21 -37.58
C ALA A 108 -28.41 -55.29 -38.47
N GLY A 109 -27.68 -56.39 -38.69
CA GLY A 109 -28.10 -57.48 -39.58
C GLY A 109 -28.11 -58.84 -38.88
N GLU A 110 -29.10 -59.67 -39.23
CA GLU A 110 -29.22 -61.05 -38.80
C GLU A 110 -29.37 -61.98 -40.02
N ARG A 111 -28.75 -63.17 -39.96
CA ARG A 111 -28.83 -64.15 -41.05
C ARG A 111 -29.85 -65.22 -40.70
N VAL A 112 -30.77 -65.48 -41.61
CA VAL A 112 -31.83 -66.49 -41.43
C VAL A 112 -31.72 -67.54 -42.53
N ALA A 113 -31.72 -68.81 -42.14
CA ALA A 113 -31.80 -69.93 -43.08
C ALA A 113 -33.25 -70.16 -43.48
N THR A 114 -33.57 -69.97 -44.77
CA THR A 114 -34.88 -70.27 -45.35
C THR A 114 -34.79 -71.47 -46.30
N LYS A 115 -35.93 -72.04 -46.69
CA LYS A 115 -35.99 -73.19 -47.61
C LYS A 115 -35.31 -72.93 -48.97
N GLY A 116 -35.13 -71.66 -49.37
CA GLY A 116 -34.47 -71.24 -50.61
C GLY A 116 -33.04 -70.70 -50.46
N GLY A 117 -32.43 -70.80 -49.27
CA GLY A 117 -31.07 -70.33 -49.00
C GLY A 117 -30.96 -69.41 -47.77
N THR A 118 -29.73 -69.02 -47.43
CA THR A 118 -29.47 -68.06 -46.34
C THR A 118 -29.73 -66.65 -46.84
N VAL A 119 -30.62 -65.93 -46.15
CA VAL A 119 -30.98 -64.53 -46.44
C VAL A 119 -30.51 -63.66 -45.28
N MET A 120 -30.01 -62.46 -45.57
CA MET A 120 -29.61 -61.49 -44.55
C MET A 120 -30.71 -60.43 -44.38
N ILE A 121 -31.17 -60.24 -43.15
CA ILE A 121 -32.19 -59.26 -42.79
C ILE A 121 -31.49 -58.14 -42.04
N GLN A 122 -31.63 -56.90 -42.49
CA GLN A 122 -31.01 -55.73 -41.88
C GLN A 122 -32.09 -54.77 -41.36
N GLY A 123 -31.98 -54.37 -40.10
CA GLY A 123 -32.79 -53.30 -39.50
C GLY A 123 -31.98 -52.01 -39.33
N ARG A 124 -32.62 -50.84 -39.47
CA ARG A 124 -32.03 -49.53 -39.16
C ARG A 124 -32.77 -48.85 -38.00
N SER A 125 -32.04 -48.07 -37.20
CA SER A 125 -32.63 -47.11 -36.23
C SER A 125 -32.00 -45.72 -36.40
N SER A 126 -32.83 -44.69 -36.19
CA SER A 126 -32.48 -43.27 -36.40
C SER A 126 -31.67 -42.71 -35.24
N LEU A 127 -30.60 -41.97 -35.52
CA LEU A 127 -29.82 -41.20 -34.54
C LEU A 127 -30.38 -39.77 -34.35
N ALA A 128 -31.52 -39.44 -34.94
CA ALA A 128 -32.15 -38.13 -34.75
C ALA A 128 -32.48 -37.82 -33.27
N PRO A 129 -33.01 -38.76 -32.45
CA PRO A 129 -33.21 -38.55 -31.02
C PRO A 129 -31.88 -38.24 -30.29
N THR A 130 -30.79 -38.89 -30.72
CA THR A 130 -29.44 -38.67 -30.18
C THR A 130 -28.95 -37.25 -30.45
N ARG A 131 -29.11 -36.75 -31.67
CA ARG A 131 -28.74 -35.37 -32.01
C ARG A 131 -29.59 -34.36 -31.25
N GLN A 132 -30.90 -34.60 -31.13
CA GLN A 132 -31.81 -33.70 -30.43
C GLN A 132 -31.49 -33.62 -28.93
N ALA A 133 -31.17 -34.75 -28.29
CA ALA A 133 -30.71 -34.78 -26.90
C ALA A 133 -29.41 -33.99 -26.72
N ILE A 134 -28.44 -34.14 -27.64
CA ILE A 134 -27.17 -33.41 -27.61
C ILE A 134 -27.40 -31.89 -27.80
N THR A 135 -28.24 -31.47 -28.75
CA THR A 135 -28.50 -30.03 -28.97
C THR A 135 -29.20 -29.36 -27.79
N THR A 136 -30.16 -30.04 -27.15
CA THR A 136 -30.80 -29.52 -25.94
C THR A 136 -29.80 -29.38 -24.79
N LEU A 137 -28.89 -30.36 -24.64
CA LEU A 137 -27.82 -30.31 -23.65
C LEU A 137 -26.84 -29.15 -23.91
N TRP A 138 -26.51 -28.87 -25.18
CA TRP A 138 -25.69 -27.70 -25.55
C TRP A 138 -26.36 -26.38 -25.18
N HIS A 139 -27.66 -26.22 -25.43
CA HIS A 139 -28.38 -25.00 -25.06
C HIS A 139 -28.43 -24.75 -23.55
N LEU A 140 -28.32 -25.80 -22.71
CA LEU A 140 -28.23 -25.67 -21.26
C LEU A 140 -26.80 -25.42 -20.77
N LEU A 141 -25.81 -26.15 -21.31
CA LEU A 141 -24.41 -26.05 -20.89
C LEU A 141 -23.74 -24.74 -21.33
N LEU A 142 -24.02 -24.27 -22.56
CA LEU A 142 -23.35 -23.12 -23.16
C LEU A 142 -23.53 -21.82 -22.34
N PRO A 143 -24.72 -21.48 -21.82
CA PRO A 143 -24.88 -20.37 -20.88
C PRO A 143 -24.60 -20.78 -19.42
N GLY A 144 -24.91 -22.02 -19.04
CA GLY A 144 -24.81 -22.47 -17.64
C GLY A 144 -23.38 -22.51 -17.12
N VAL A 145 -22.43 -23.01 -17.91
CA VAL A 145 -21.02 -23.13 -17.49
C VAL A 145 -20.36 -21.74 -17.31
N PRO A 146 -20.45 -20.79 -18.26
CA PRO A 146 -19.93 -19.43 -18.05
C PRO A 146 -20.61 -18.71 -16.88
N ALA A 147 -21.93 -18.85 -16.71
CA ALA A 147 -22.66 -18.25 -15.60
C ALA A 147 -22.16 -18.79 -14.25
N LEU A 148 -21.94 -20.10 -14.14
CA LEU A 148 -21.38 -20.72 -12.93
C LEU A 148 -19.94 -20.26 -12.67
N LEU A 149 -19.09 -20.17 -13.71
CA LEU A 149 -17.72 -19.69 -13.57
C LEU A 149 -17.67 -18.22 -13.14
N LEU A 150 -18.55 -17.37 -13.67
CA LEU A 150 -18.68 -15.98 -13.25
C LEU A 150 -19.15 -15.87 -11.80
N LEU A 151 -20.09 -16.71 -11.38
CA LEU A 151 -20.56 -16.75 -10.00
C LEU A 151 -19.42 -17.14 -9.05
N VAL A 152 -18.66 -18.20 -9.38
CA VAL A 152 -17.48 -18.61 -8.60
C VAL A 152 -16.43 -17.49 -8.56
N ALA A 153 -16.12 -16.87 -9.70
CA ALA A 153 -15.17 -15.76 -9.79
C ALA A 153 -15.58 -14.61 -8.86
N LEU A 154 -16.87 -14.22 -8.89
CA LEU A 154 -17.42 -13.15 -8.09
C LEU A 154 -17.37 -13.48 -6.59
N LEU A 155 -17.80 -14.68 -6.20
CA LEU A 155 -17.80 -15.12 -4.80
C LEU A 155 -16.37 -15.21 -4.23
N THR A 156 -15.45 -15.81 -4.98
CA THR A 156 -14.03 -15.86 -4.58
C THR A 156 -13.44 -14.45 -4.51
N TRP A 157 -13.75 -13.57 -5.46
CA TRP A 157 -13.26 -12.20 -5.45
C TRP A 157 -13.74 -11.44 -4.21
N LEU A 158 -15.03 -11.55 -3.87
CA LEU A 158 -15.59 -10.93 -2.67
C LEU A 158 -14.96 -11.47 -1.39
N ALA A 159 -14.82 -12.80 -1.28
CA ALA A 159 -14.26 -13.47 -0.11
C ALA A 159 -12.80 -13.06 0.11
N VAL A 160 -11.96 -13.16 -0.92
CA VAL A 160 -10.53 -12.78 -0.83
C VAL A 160 -10.37 -11.28 -0.60
N SER A 161 -11.23 -10.44 -1.19
CA SER A 161 -11.20 -9.00 -0.96
C SER A 161 -11.53 -8.63 0.48
N ARG A 162 -12.52 -9.30 1.09
CA ARG A 162 -12.84 -9.13 2.51
C ARG A 162 -11.71 -9.61 3.41
N ALA A 163 -11.16 -10.81 3.14
CA ALA A 163 -10.09 -11.39 3.95
C ALA A 163 -8.80 -10.56 3.92
N LEU A 164 -8.46 -9.94 2.79
CA LEU A 164 -7.25 -9.12 2.65
C LEU A 164 -7.44 -7.64 3.01
N ARG A 165 -8.66 -7.20 3.33
CA ARG A 165 -8.93 -5.80 3.71
C ARG A 165 -8.13 -5.35 4.94
N PRO A 166 -8.01 -6.15 6.02
CA PRO A 166 -7.23 -5.74 7.17
C PRO A 166 -5.75 -5.59 6.85
N VAL A 167 -5.17 -6.46 6.00
CA VAL A 167 -3.77 -6.34 5.55
C VAL A 167 -3.51 -4.99 4.84
N SER A 168 -4.45 -4.55 4.00
CA SER A 168 -4.33 -3.22 3.38
C SER A 168 -4.43 -2.08 4.40
N ALA A 169 -5.26 -2.21 5.44
CA ALA A 169 -5.36 -1.22 6.51
C ALA A 169 -4.08 -1.17 7.35
N ILE A 170 -3.50 -2.34 7.66
CA ILE A 170 -2.21 -2.45 8.34
C ILE A 170 -1.11 -1.76 7.52
N ARG A 171 -1.02 -2.07 6.21
CA ARG A 171 -0.03 -1.46 5.31
C ARG A 171 -0.19 0.06 5.21
N ALA A 172 -1.42 0.54 5.06
CA ALA A 172 -1.69 1.98 4.97
C ALA A 172 -1.26 2.67 6.28
N LYS A 173 -1.66 2.13 7.43
CA LYS A 173 -1.30 2.72 8.72
C LYS A 173 0.20 2.70 8.99
N MET A 174 0.90 1.62 8.62
CA MET A 174 2.36 1.55 8.71
C MET A 174 3.08 2.55 7.80
N ALA A 175 2.49 2.92 6.66
CA ALA A 175 3.07 3.94 5.78
C ALA A 175 2.94 5.35 6.37
N ASP A 176 1.96 5.57 7.25
CA ASP A 176 1.72 6.86 7.92
C ASP A 176 2.55 7.00 9.22
N ILE A 177 2.97 5.89 9.84
CA ILE A 177 3.74 5.93 11.09
C ILE A 177 5.17 6.40 10.81
N THR A 178 5.52 7.57 11.36
CA THR A 178 6.87 8.12 11.34
C THR A 178 7.58 7.90 12.68
N ALA A 179 8.88 8.21 12.75
CA ALA A 179 9.67 8.12 13.99
C ALA A 179 9.14 9.00 15.14
N HIS A 180 8.38 10.06 14.81
CA HIS A 180 7.77 10.97 15.78
C HIS A 180 6.42 10.47 16.32
N ASP A 181 5.76 9.55 15.60
CA ASP A 181 4.38 9.08 15.88
C ASP A 181 4.30 7.62 16.37
N LEU A 182 5.31 7.17 17.12
CA LEU A 182 5.40 5.80 17.64
C LEU A 182 4.32 5.43 18.68
N HIS A 183 3.45 6.36 19.07
CA HIS A 183 2.28 6.12 19.91
C HIS A 183 1.10 5.54 19.12
N GLN A 184 1.08 5.70 17.79
CA GLN A 184 0.02 5.14 16.97
C GLN A 184 0.14 3.61 16.86
N ARG A 185 -1.00 2.94 16.75
CA ARG A 185 -1.05 1.48 16.60
C ARG A 185 -1.76 1.10 15.32
N VAL A 186 -1.35 -0.04 14.80
CA VAL A 186 -1.99 -0.68 13.65
C VAL A 186 -3.30 -1.33 14.12
N PRO A 187 -4.40 -1.24 13.35
CA PRO A 187 -5.68 -1.84 13.75
C PRO A 187 -5.55 -3.37 13.88
N GLU A 188 -5.88 -3.89 15.06
CA GLU A 188 -5.97 -5.33 15.30
C GLU A 188 -7.38 -5.83 14.96
N PRO A 189 -7.52 -6.74 13.97
CA PRO A 189 -8.81 -7.34 13.66
C PRO A 189 -9.29 -8.20 14.84
N GLY A 190 -10.60 -8.24 15.09
CA GLY A 190 -11.20 -9.16 16.07
C GLY A 190 -11.18 -10.65 15.67
N THR A 191 -10.52 -10.99 14.55
CA THR A 191 -10.32 -12.36 14.09
C THR A 191 -9.20 -13.02 14.90
N ARG A 192 -9.22 -14.35 15.02
CA ARG A 192 -8.15 -15.12 15.69
C ARG A 192 -7.28 -15.87 14.67
N ASP A 193 -6.96 -15.20 13.57
CA ASP A 193 -6.21 -15.74 12.44
C ASP A 193 -4.77 -15.18 12.36
N GLU A 194 -4.04 -15.59 11.32
CA GLU A 194 -2.65 -15.17 11.05
C GLU A 194 -2.54 -13.66 10.83
N ILE A 195 -3.62 -13.02 10.35
CA ILE A 195 -3.67 -11.57 10.13
C ILE A 195 -3.71 -10.84 11.47
N ALA A 196 -4.48 -11.33 12.44
CA ALA A 196 -4.47 -10.80 13.80
C ALA A 196 -3.12 -11.04 14.49
N ALA A 197 -2.50 -12.21 14.27
CA ALA A 197 -1.14 -12.46 14.77
C ALA A 197 -0.12 -11.47 14.20
N LEU A 198 -0.18 -11.18 12.90
CA LEU A 198 0.66 -10.15 12.26
C LEU A 198 0.45 -8.77 12.89
N ALA A 199 -0.80 -8.35 13.10
CA ALA A 199 -1.12 -7.07 13.73
C ALA A 199 -0.50 -6.96 15.14
N ARG A 200 -0.61 -8.02 15.96
CA ARG A 200 0.03 -8.08 17.29
C ARG A 200 1.55 -8.00 17.21
N THR A 201 2.18 -8.74 16.30
CA THR A 201 3.64 -8.70 16.13
C THR A 201 4.10 -7.30 15.73
N VAL A 202 3.41 -6.65 14.79
CA VAL A 202 3.70 -5.28 14.38
C VAL A 202 3.56 -4.32 15.56
N ASN A 203 2.46 -4.37 16.31
CA ASN A 203 2.26 -3.53 17.48
C ASN A 203 3.34 -3.77 18.55
N ALA A 204 3.72 -5.02 18.82
CA ALA A 204 4.80 -5.34 19.75
C ALA A 204 6.17 -4.81 19.28
N THR A 205 6.45 -4.80 17.96
CA THR A 205 7.66 -4.17 17.44
C THR A 205 7.64 -2.65 17.58
N LEU A 206 6.48 -2.01 17.40
CA LEU A 206 6.32 -0.57 17.67
C LEU A 206 6.52 -0.23 19.15
N ASP A 207 6.05 -1.08 20.07
CA ASP A 207 6.28 -0.92 21.52
C ASP A 207 7.76 -1.01 21.89
N ARG A 208 8.49 -1.97 21.30
CA ARG A 208 9.94 -2.11 21.50
C ARG A 208 10.69 -0.90 20.95
N LEU A 209 10.32 -0.44 19.75
CA LEU A 209 10.95 0.73 19.14
C LEU A 209 10.69 2.00 19.97
N ARG A 210 9.46 2.19 20.45
CA ARG A 210 9.12 3.29 21.37
C ARG A 210 9.99 3.26 22.62
N THR A 211 10.07 2.10 23.28
CA THR A 211 10.88 1.93 24.49
C THR A 211 12.36 2.27 24.21
N ALA A 212 12.92 1.80 23.09
CA ALA A 212 14.30 2.08 22.72
C ALA A 212 14.54 3.59 22.47
N VAL A 213 13.61 4.27 21.80
CA VAL A 213 13.67 5.71 21.57
C VAL A 213 13.57 6.49 22.88
N GLU A 214 12.64 6.12 23.78
CA GLU A 214 12.53 6.76 25.10
C GLU A 214 13.78 6.56 25.97
N GLN A 215 14.39 5.37 25.94
CA GLN A 215 15.65 5.10 26.63
C GLN A 215 16.80 5.91 26.06
N HIS A 216 16.89 6.01 24.73
CA HIS A 216 17.90 6.84 24.07
C HIS A 216 17.75 8.32 24.46
N LYS A 217 16.52 8.84 24.52
CA LYS A 217 16.22 10.20 24.98
C LYS A 217 16.69 10.44 26.41
N ARG A 218 16.36 9.53 27.34
CA ARG A 218 16.82 9.62 28.74
C ARG A 218 18.34 9.56 28.84
N PHE A 219 18.99 8.66 28.10
CA PHE A 219 20.45 8.57 28.08
C PHE A 219 21.12 9.87 27.62
N VAL A 220 20.61 10.50 26.55
CA VAL A 220 21.14 11.79 26.08
C VAL A 220 20.93 12.88 27.13
N ALA A 221 19.77 12.90 27.80
CA ALA A 221 19.49 13.83 28.90
C ALA A 221 20.48 13.66 30.06
N ASP A 222 20.65 12.41 30.52
CA ASP A 222 21.50 12.09 31.66
C ASP A 222 22.97 12.39 31.34
N ALA A 223 23.46 11.99 30.16
CA ALA A 223 24.81 12.27 29.71
C ALA A 223 25.08 13.79 29.62
N ALA A 224 24.11 14.56 29.14
CA ALA A 224 24.25 16.00 29.10
C ALA A 224 24.28 16.61 30.52
N HIS A 225 23.47 16.11 31.46
CA HIS A 225 23.51 16.58 32.83
C HIS A 225 24.87 16.32 33.51
N GLU A 226 25.40 15.11 33.33
CA GLU A 226 26.70 14.70 33.87
C GLU A 226 27.87 15.47 33.24
N LEU A 227 27.76 15.96 32.00
CA LEU A 227 28.79 16.78 31.34
C LEU A 227 28.77 18.24 31.80
N ARG A 228 27.63 18.77 32.24
CA ARG A 228 27.50 20.18 32.65
C ARG A 228 28.37 20.52 33.86
N SER A 229 28.40 19.63 34.85
CA SER A 229 29.17 19.81 36.10
C SER A 229 30.69 19.89 35.88
N PRO A 230 31.36 18.93 35.20
CA PRO A 230 32.79 19.02 34.93
C PRO A 230 33.16 20.20 34.04
N LEU A 231 32.29 20.61 33.10
CA LEU A 231 32.51 21.82 32.30
C LEU A 231 32.45 23.10 33.13
N ALA A 232 31.52 23.21 34.08
CA ALA A 232 31.46 24.34 35.00
C ALA A 232 32.74 24.44 35.86
N VAL A 233 33.28 23.30 36.32
CA VAL A 233 34.55 23.26 37.05
C VAL A 233 35.73 23.65 36.16
N LEU A 234 35.77 23.17 34.92
CA LEU A 234 36.82 23.53 33.96
C LEU A 234 36.79 25.02 33.63
N ARG A 235 35.61 25.59 33.42
CA ARG A 235 35.41 27.04 33.24
C ARG A 235 36.01 27.84 34.40
N ALA A 236 35.62 27.51 35.64
CA ALA A 236 36.10 28.20 36.83
C ALA A 236 37.64 28.13 36.96
N ARG A 237 38.25 26.99 36.62
CA ARG A 237 39.72 26.84 36.60
C ARG A 237 40.37 27.73 35.55
N LEU A 238 39.82 27.78 34.34
CA LEU A 238 40.34 28.62 33.26
C LEU A 238 40.19 30.13 33.56
N GLU A 239 39.09 30.56 34.15
CA GLU A 239 38.89 31.95 34.61
C GLU A 239 39.98 32.34 35.63
N LEU A 240 40.29 31.45 36.58
CA LEU A 240 41.35 31.67 37.57
C LEU A 240 42.77 31.70 36.95
N THR A 241 43.02 30.89 35.91
CA THR A 241 44.31 30.87 35.21
C THR A 241 44.49 32.07 34.28
N ALA A 242 43.43 32.53 33.62
CA ALA A 242 43.44 33.72 32.77
C ALA A 242 43.92 34.99 33.52
N HIS A 243 43.66 35.07 34.82
CA HIS A 243 44.07 36.19 35.67
C HIS A 243 45.50 36.04 36.25
N ARG A 244 46.19 34.90 36.03
CA ARG A 244 47.46 34.56 36.69
C ARG A 244 48.66 34.30 35.77
N VAL A 245 48.47 34.14 34.46
CA VAL A 245 49.54 33.69 33.54
C VAL A 245 49.74 34.68 32.38
N GLU A 246 50.99 34.91 31.95
CA GLU A 246 51.40 35.73 30.80
C GLU A 246 50.97 35.18 29.41
N ALA A 247 50.10 34.17 29.36
CA ALA A 247 49.49 33.61 28.15
C ALA A 247 47.94 33.77 28.14
N PRO A 248 47.40 34.99 28.26
CA PRO A 248 45.97 35.27 28.37
C PRO A 248 45.16 34.78 27.15
N THR A 249 45.81 34.60 26.00
CA THR A 249 45.18 34.17 24.74
C THR A 249 44.72 32.71 24.76
N LEU A 250 45.52 31.79 25.32
CA LEU A 250 45.16 30.36 25.41
C LEU A 250 44.05 30.11 26.43
N ALA A 251 44.08 30.83 27.56
CA ALA A 251 43.04 30.73 28.58
C ALA A 251 41.70 31.30 28.09
N ALA A 252 41.73 32.42 27.34
CA ALA A 252 40.53 32.98 26.71
C ALA A 252 39.94 32.07 25.61
N GLN A 253 40.80 31.43 24.80
CA GLN A 253 40.37 30.45 23.81
C GLN A 253 39.73 29.22 24.47
N ALA A 254 40.37 28.66 25.50
CA ALA A 254 39.83 27.53 26.25
C ALA A 254 38.51 27.89 26.96
N LEU A 255 38.37 29.12 27.47
CA LEU A 255 37.11 29.61 28.05
C LEU A 255 35.99 29.63 27.01
N THR A 256 36.29 30.11 25.79
CA THR A 256 35.36 30.14 24.66
C THR A 256 34.94 28.72 24.25
N ASP A 257 35.86 27.77 24.24
CA ASP A 257 35.56 26.36 23.95
C ASP A 257 34.67 25.74 25.03
N VAL A 258 34.93 26.01 26.31
CA VAL A 258 34.10 25.52 27.41
C VAL A 258 32.69 26.12 27.35
N GLU A 259 32.55 27.42 27.06
CA GLU A 259 31.25 28.07 26.85
C GLU A 259 30.47 27.41 25.70
N ARG A 260 31.16 27.09 24.60
CA ARG A 260 30.55 26.40 23.47
C ARG A 260 30.07 25.00 23.86
N ILE A 261 30.87 24.24 24.61
CA ILE A 261 30.45 22.90 25.06
C ILE A 261 29.30 23.01 26.07
N GLN A 262 29.32 23.97 26.99
CA GLN A 262 28.20 24.21 27.92
C GLN A 262 26.90 24.52 27.17
N SER A 263 26.94 25.40 26.17
CA SER A 263 25.77 25.70 25.33
C SER A 263 25.27 24.46 24.59
N LEU A 264 26.17 23.65 24.04
CA LEU A 264 25.82 22.39 23.38
C LEU A 264 25.12 21.42 24.34
N THR A 265 25.65 21.30 25.56
CA THR A 265 25.09 20.44 26.60
C THR A 265 23.71 20.91 27.03
N ASP A 266 23.53 22.22 27.24
CA ASP A 266 22.24 22.80 27.60
C ASP A 266 21.20 22.67 26.46
N ASP A 267 21.63 22.80 25.21
CA ASP A 267 20.80 22.54 24.02
C ASP A 267 20.33 21.07 23.96
N LEU A 268 21.23 20.12 24.25
CA LEU A 268 20.87 18.70 24.30
C LEU A 268 19.90 18.38 25.45
N LEU A 269 20.09 18.99 26.63
CA LEU A 269 19.18 18.84 27.76
C LEU A 269 17.79 19.37 27.44
N LEU A 270 17.73 20.56 26.83
CA LEU A 270 16.47 21.17 26.43
C LEU A 270 15.75 20.30 25.40
N LEU A 271 16.47 19.84 24.37
CA LEU A 271 15.93 18.91 23.38
C LEU A 271 15.36 17.66 24.03
N ALA A 272 16.09 17.05 24.97
CA ALA A 272 15.64 15.83 25.63
C ALA A 272 14.37 16.06 26.49
N ARG A 273 14.21 17.23 27.11
CA ARG A 273 12.99 17.60 27.86
C ARG A 273 11.80 17.86 26.95
N LEU A 274 12.00 18.60 25.85
CA LEU A 274 10.97 18.82 24.83
C LEU A 274 10.53 17.48 24.22
N ASP A 275 11.48 16.59 23.95
CA ASP A 275 11.27 15.22 23.47
C ASP A 275 10.52 14.31 24.44
N ALA A 276 10.66 14.55 25.75
CA ALA A 276 9.95 13.83 26.80
C ALA A 276 8.50 14.33 26.97
N GLY A 277 8.12 15.41 26.28
CA GLY A 277 6.79 16.01 26.35
C GLY A 277 6.55 16.71 27.68
N GLU A 278 7.60 17.20 28.35
CA GLU A 278 7.44 17.97 29.59
C GLU A 278 6.69 19.27 29.28
N PRO A 279 5.52 19.52 29.91
CA PRO A 279 4.72 20.70 29.59
C PRO A 279 5.49 21.97 29.99
N PRO A 280 5.48 23.01 29.14
CA PRO A 280 6.13 24.27 29.47
C PRO A 280 5.43 24.89 30.68
N ARG A 281 6.21 25.58 31.52
CA ARG A 281 5.62 26.43 32.57
C ARG A 281 4.82 27.52 31.88
N GLU A 282 3.50 27.49 32.01
CA GLU A 282 2.64 28.49 31.40
C GLU A 282 2.67 29.78 32.22
N GLN A 283 3.20 30.83 31.61
CA GLN A 283 3.10 32.21 32.06
C GLN A 283 2.78 33.11 30.88
N GLU A 284 2.26 34.29 31.14
CA GLU A 284 2.08 35.31 30.11
C GLU A 284 3.44 35.95 29.81
N VAL A 285 3.78 36.03 28.53
CA VAL A 285 5.07 36.54 28.05
C VAL A 285 4.82 37.53 26.92
N ASP A 286 5.30 38.75 27.10
CA ASP A 286 5.38 39.74 26.02
C ASP A 286 6.47 39.32 25.03
N LEU A 287 6.02 38.81 23.88
CA LEU A 287 6.93 38.33 22.84
C LEU A 287 7.66 39.49 22.15
N GLY A 288 7.08 40.69 22.14
CA GLY A 288 7.70 41.90 21.62
C GLY A 288 8.90 42.33 22.47
N GLN A 289 8.73 42.33 23.79
CA GLN A 289 9.84 42.58 24.72
C GLN A 289 10.95 41.54 24.54
N VAL A 290 10.60 40.26 24.48
CA VAL A 290 11.57 39.17 24.29
C VAL A 290 12.31 39.32 22.94
N ALA A 291 11.61 39.63 21.85
CA ALA A 291 12.19 39.87 20.54
C ALA A 291 13.19 41.05 20.54
N ALA A 292 12.80 42.18 21.14
CA ALA A 292 13.65 43.36 21.22
C ALA A 292 14.90 43.12 22.09
N GLU A 293 14.73 42.44 23.22
CA GLU A 293 15.85 42.12 24.10
C GLU A 293 16.85 41.16 23.47
N GLU A 294 16.40 40.09 22.81
CA GLU A 294 17.33 39.15 22.15
C GLU A 294 18.03 39.80 20.96
N ALA A 295 17.32 40.62 20.17
CA ALA A 295 17.93 41.37 19.08
C ALA A 295 19.03 42.34 19.58
N ALA A 296 18.85 42.93 20.75
CA ALA A 296 19.85 43.80 21.39
C ALA A 296 21.01 43.01 22.03
N ARG A 297 20.76 41.78 22.50
CA ARG A 297 21.78 40.88 23.07
C ARG A 297 22.68 40.28 22.01
N THR A 298 22.15 39.95 20.83
CA THR A 298 22.95 39.43 19.73
C THR A 298 24.00 40.47 19.34
N ARG A 299 25.25 40.03 19.21
CA ARG A 299 26.35 40.86 18.72
C ARG A 299 26.53 40.62 17.23
N PRO A 300 25.92 41.42 16.35
CA PRO A 300 26.10 41.25 14.92
C PRO A 300 27.57 41.48 14.53
N ARG A 301 27.95 40.94 13.38
CA ARG A 301 29.22 41.31 12.76
C ARG A 301 29.17 42.82 12.43
N PRO A 302 30.31 43.53 12.35
CA PRO A 302 30.33 44.98 12.14
C PRO A 302 29.60 45.46 10.87
N ASP A 303 29.45 44.56 9.90
CA ASP A 303 28.79 44.72 8.60
C ASP A 303 27.28 44.40 8.61
N VAL A 304 26.73 43.88 9.72
CA VAL A 304 25.33 43.45 9.82
C VAL A 304 24.52 44.39 10.71
N THR A 305 23.43 44.94 10.18
CA THR A 305 22.48 45.77 10.92
C THR A 305 21.23 44.98 11.28
N VAL A 306 20.77 45.08 12.53
CA VAL A 306 19.53 44.46 13.00
C VAL A 306 18.46 45.54 13.18
N THR A 307 17.33 45.42 12.49
CA THR A 307 16.19 46.33 12.57
C THR A 307 14.98 45.64 13.17
N LEU A 308 14.24 46.35 14.00
CA LEU A 308 13.04 45.86 14.68
C LEU A 308 11.79 46.52 14.11
N ASP A 309 10.81 45.70 13.77
CA ASP A 309 9.46 46.10 13.37
C ASP A 309 8.45 45.29 14.19
N ILE A 310 8.34 45.67 15.46
CA ILE A 310 7.65 44.89 16.50
C ILE A 310 6.38 45.64 16.90
N ALA A 311 5.23 45.00 16.68
CA ALA A 311 3.98 45.44 17.27
C ALA A 311 4.07 45.35 18.81
N PRO A 312 3.63 46.38 19.55
CA PRO A 312 3.63 46.36 21.02
C PRO A 312 2.57 45.37 21.56
N ASP A 313 2.74 44.95 22.81
CA ASP A 313 1.76 44.19 23.61
C ASP A 313 1.31 42.83 23.04
N VAL A 314 2.18 42.14 22.29
CA VAL A 314 1.88 40.79 21.76
C VAL A 314 2.15 39.72 22.82
N LEU A 315 1.10 39.31 23.53
CA LEU A 315 1.18 38.40 24.69
C LEU A 315 0.93 36.93 24.31
N VAL A 316 1.91 36.07 24.57
CA VAL A 316 1.83 34.62 24.33
C VAL A 316 1.88 33.87 25.66
N ARG A 317 1.12 32.78 25.78
CA ARG A 317 1.22 31.86 26.93
C ARG A 317 2.30 30.82 26.70
N GLY A 318 3.28 30.76 27.60
CA GLY A 318 4.41 29.85 27.45
C GLY A 318 5.47 30.00 28.52
N SER A 319 6.54 29.23 28.36
CA SER A 319 7.74 29.37 29.18
C SER A 319 8.60 30.51 28.64
N GLY A 320 8.81 31.56 29.44
CA GLY A 320 9.62 32.71 29.03
C GLY A 320 11.05 32.35 28.62
N ASP A 321 11.67 31.38 29.30
CA ASP A 321 13.02 30.89 28.94
C ASP A 321 13.03 30.19 27.58
N GLN A 322 12.01 29.37 27.30
CA GLN A 322 11.90 28.68 26.02
C GLN A 322 11.60 29.68 24.89
N LEU A 323 10.68 30.63 25.09
CA LEU A 323 10.38 31.66 24.09
C LEU A 323 11.59 32.56 23.80
N ARG A 324 12.36 32.96 24.83
CA ARG A 324 13.67 33.61 24.64
C ARG A 324 14.61 32.77 23.79
N ARG A 325 14.73 31.47 24.08
CA ARG A 325 15.60 30.57 23.32
C ARG A 325 15.16 30.41 21.87
N LEU A 326 13.85 30.36 21.61
CA LEU A 326 13.29 30.36 20.26
C LEU A 326 13.74 31.60 19.50
N VAL A 327 13.50 32.80 20.06
CA VAL A 327 13.88 34.07 19.43
C VAL A 327 15.39 34.14 19.21
N ALA A 328 16.19 33.87 20.25
CA ALA A 328 17.65 33.91 20.17
C ALA A 328 18.18 32.99 19.05
N ASN A 329 17.66 31.77 18.93
CA ASN A 329 18.06 30.84 17.87
C ASN A 329 17.72 31.37 16.47
N LEU A 330 16.57 32.02 16.29
CA LEU A 330 16.18 32.61 15.00
C LEU A 330 17.05 33.81 14.64
N VAL A 331 17.27 34.74 15.59
CA VAL A 331 18.09 35.93 15.39
C VAL A 331 19.56 35.57 15.16
N ASP A 332 20.13 34.67 15.96
CA ASP A 332 21.51 34.22 15.79
C ASP A 332 21.71 33.49 14.46
N ASN A 333 20.70 32.75 13.98
CA ASN A 333 20.73 32.14 12.66
C ASN A 333 20.73 33.21 11.56
N ALA A 334 19.82 34.18 11.64
CA ALA A 334 19.73 35.26 10.66
C ALA A 334 21.03 36.08 10.61
N VAL A 335 21.58 36.50 11.76
CA VAL A 335 22.83 37.28 11.82
C VAL A 335 24.03 36.50 11.28
N ARG A 336 24.07 35.17 11.50
CA ARG A 336 25.13 34.31 10.96
C ARG A 336 25.11 34.25 9.43
N HIS A 337 23.92 34.24 8.83
CA HIS A 337 23.75 34.02 7.40
C HIS A 337 23.49 35.29 6.59
N ALA A 338 23.14 36.40 7.24
CA ALA A 338 22.94 37.70 6.61
C ALA A 338 24.18 38.16 5.83
N ALA A 339 23.95 38.84 4.72
CA ALA A 339 24.99 39.60 4.05
C ALA A 339 25.24 40.90 4.81
N THR A 340 24.20 41.70 5.06
CA THR A 340 24.30 43.03 5.68
C THR A 340 23.13 43.41 6.59
N ALA A 341 21.99 42.71 6.52
CA ALA A 341 20.78 43.15 7.21
C ALA A 341 19.96 41.98 7.77
N VAL A 342 19.41 42.18 8.97
CA VAL A 342 18.42 41.32 9.60
C VAL A 342 17.24 42.17 10.05
N THR A 343 16.02 41.76 9.70
CA THR A 343 14.78 42.37 10.17
C THR A 343 14.02 41.40 11.05
N VAL A 344 13.71 41.80 12.29
CA VAL A 344 12.81 41.05 13.18
C VAL A 344 11.46 41.74 13.16
N ARG A 345 10.46 41.06 12.59
CA ARG A 345 9.08 41.53 12.55
C ARG A 345 8.22 40.74 13.53
N LEU A 346 7.37 41.43 14.27
CA LEU A 346 6.35 40.79 15.11
C LEU A 346 5.02 41.48 14.88
N ALA A 347 4.01 40.71 14.51
CA ALA A 347 2.65 41.19 14.36
C ALA A 347 1.65 40.22 15.01
N GLU A 348 0.52 40.76 15.44
CA GLU A 348 -0.64 39.96 15.81
C GLU A 348 -1.57 39.82 14.60
N ASP A 349 -1.89 38.57 14.24
CA ASP A 349 -2.82 38.20 13.18
C ASP A 349 -3.96 37.37 13.77
N GLY A 350 -5.05 38.05 14.14
CA GLY A 350 -6.20 37.45 14.80
C GLY A 350 -5.82 36.85 16.16
N SER A 351 -5.91 35.53 16.30
CA SER A 351 -5.55 34.83 17.55
C SER A 351 -4.11 34.31 17.57
N ARG A 352 -3.23 34.84 16.72
CA ARG A 352 -1.88 34.31 16.50
C ARG A 352 -0.84 35.43 16.46
N ALA A 353 0.24 35.25 17.21
CA ALA A 353 1.46 36.05 17.10
C ALA A 353 2.30 35.49 15.97
N VAL A 354 2.68 36.34 15.03
CA VAL A 354 3.51 36.02 13.88
C VAL A 354 4.85 36.72 14.04
N LEU A 355 5.87 35.94 14.40
CA LEU A 355 7.25 36.39 14.48
C LEU A 355 7.98 35.96 13.21
N GLU A 356 8.52 36.93 12.48
CA GLU A 356 9.32 36.72 11.27
C GLU A 356 10.73 37.27 11.49
N VAL A 357 11.74 36.43 11.27
CA VAL A 357 13.14 36.86 11.25
C VAL A 357 13.65 36.71 9.83
N VAL A 358 13.97 37.83 9.21
CA VAL A 358 14.34 37.95 7.80
C VAL A 358 15.80 38.35 7.70
N ASP A 359 16.59 37.62 6.92
CA ASP A 359 17.96 38.01 6.53
C ASP A 359 18.06 38.30 5.03
N ASP A 360 19.14 38.97 4.62
CA ASP A 360 19.48 39.26 3.22
C ASP A 360 20.57 38.33 2.66
N GLY A 361 20.74 37.15 3.26
CA GLY A 361 21.76 36.15 2.91
C GLY A 361 21.48 35.36 1.63
N PRO A 362 22.11 34.19 1.44
CA PRO A 362 21.88 33.32 0.28
C PRO A 362 20.49 32.67 0.28
N GLY A 363 19.76 32.71 1.39
CA GLY A 363 18.46 32.05 1.54
C GLY A 363 18.56 30.54 1.75
N ILE A 364 17.40 29.88 1.75
CA ILE A 364 17.28 28.43 1.91
C ILE A 364 16.56 27.87 0.68
N PRO A 365 17.17 26.96 -0.10
CA PRO A 365 16.52 26.31 -1.24
C PRO A 365 15.23 25.59 -0.83
N ALA A 366 14.23 25.57 -1.72
CA ALA A 366 12.90 25.02 -1.42
C ALA A 366 12.95 23.54 -1.00
N GLU A 367 13.85 22.74 -1.58
CA GLU A 367 14.08 21.35 -1.20
C GLU A 367 14.58 21.16 0.24
N HIS A 368 15.09 22.22 0.86
CA HIS A 368 15.67 22.20 2.20
C HIS A 368 14.80 22.89 3.26
N HIS A 369 13.64 23.43 2.89
CA HIS A 369 12.75 24.15 3.84
C HIS A 369 12.33 23.32 5.04
N GLU A 370 12.15 22.01 4.88
CA GLU A 370 11.84 21.11 6.01
C GLU A 370 13.11 20.55 6.67
N VAL A 371 14.11 20.18 5.86
CA VAL A 371 15.34 19.51 6.32
C VAL A 371 16.20 20.44 7.19
N VAL A 372 16.12 21.75 6.99
CA VAL A 372 16.88 22.74 7.79
C VAL A 372 16.50 22.71 9.28
N PHE A 373 15.34 22.16 9.63
CA PHE A 373 14.91 21.98 11.01
C PHE A 373 15.30 20.62 11.60
N ASP A 374 15.95 19.74 10.84
CA ASP A 374 16.46 18.48 11.34
C ASP A 374 17.69 18.69 12.23
N ARG A 375 17.87 17.82 13.22
CA ARG A 375 18.96 17.90 14.21
C ARG A 375 20.31 17.68 13.54
N PHE A 376 21.29 18.53 13.88
CA PHE A 376 22.65 18.49 13.34
C PHE A 376 22.76 18.75 11.83
N THR A 377 21.68 19.24 11.21
CA THR A 377 21.71 19.59 9.79
C THR A 377 22.49 20.89 9.57
N ARG A 378 23.36 20.86 8.57
CA ARG A 378 24.06 22.03 8.03
C ARG A 378 23.98 21.95 6.50
N LEU A 379 23.57 23.03 5.86
CA LEU A 379 23.56 23.11 4.39
C LEU A 379 25.01 23.20 3.88
N ASP A 380 25.31 22.47 2.80
CA ASP A 380 26.67 22.16 2.34
C ASP A 380 27.52 23.39 1.97
N GLU A 381 26.91 24.56 1.72
CA GLU A 381 27.60 25.81 1.40
C GLU A 381 28.22 26.52 2.62
N ALA A 382 27.93 26.07 3.84
CA ALA A 382 28.48 26.64 5.09
C ALA A 382 29.72 25.88 5.62
N ARG A 383 30.44 25.14 4.77
CA ARG A 383 31.61 24.33 5.16
C ARG A 383 32.93 25.10 5.24
N ASP A 384 33.07 26.24 4.56
CA ASP A 384 34.39 26.87 4.35
C ASP A 384 34.84 27.93 5.37
N ARG A 385 34.17 28.09 6.52
CA ARG A 385 34.71 28.94 7.61
C ARG A 385 34.44 28.31 8.98
N ASP A 386 35.48 28.21 9.79
CA ASP A 386 35.53 27.72 11.18
C ASP A 386 34.70 28.54 12.21
N ARG A 387 33.49 28.97 11.85
CA ARG A 387 32.54 29.70 12.73
C ARG A 387 31.21 28.95 12.89
N GLY A 388 31.27 27.62 12.92
CA GLY A 388 30.12 26.72 12.79
C GLY A 388 29.25 26.58 14.06
N GLY A 389 27.95 26.89 13.93
CA GLY A 389 26.94 26.48 14.89
C GLY A 389 26.73 24.95 14.92
N SER A 390 26.09 24.46 15.98
CA SER A 390 25.87 23.02 16.25
C SER A 390 24.90 22.31 15.30
N GLY A 391 24.12 23.06 14.52
CA GLY A 391 22.98 22.53 13.76
C GLY A 391 21.78 22.16 14.65
N LEU A 392 21.76 22.58 15.92
CA LEU A 392 20.65 22.32 16.83
C LEU A 392 19.69 23.50 17.00
N GLY A 393 20.14 24.73 16.73
CA GLY A 393 19.36 25.95 17.05
C GLY A 393 17.98 26.00 16.38
N LEU A 394 17.90 25.73 15.07
CA LEU A 394 16.63 25.74 14.34
C LEU A 394 15.72 24.56 14.72
N ALA A 395 16.29 23.38 15.00
CA ALA A 395 15.54 22.23 15.52
C ALA A 395 14.91 22.56 16.90
N ILE A 396 15.70 23.16 17.80
CA ILE A 396 15.22 23.61 19.12
C ILE A 396 14.12 24.66 18.97
N ALA A 397 14.31 25.65 18.10
CA ALA A 397 13.29 26.68 17.87
C ALA A 397 11.98 26.06 17.35
N ARG A 398 12.05 25.05 16.48
CA ARG A 398 10.87 24.32 15.99
C ARG A 398 10.18 23.54 17.10
N ASP A 399 10.94 22.77 17.89
CA ASP A 399 10.40 21.98 18.99
C ASP A 399 9.73 22.88 20.04
N ILE A 400 10.33 24.02 20.36
CA ILE A 400 9.74 25.02 21.26
C ILE A 400 8.43 25.56 20.67
N ALA A 401 8.40 25.95 19.39
CA ALA A 401 7.18 26.46 18.76
C ALA A 401 6.04 25.42 18.83
N VAL A 402 6.35 24.15 18.55
CA VAL A 402 5.39 23.05 18.58
C VAL A 402 4.86 22.79 20.00
N VAL A 403 5.74 22.76 21.00
CA VAL A 403 5.33 22.57 22.41
C VAL A 403 4.44 23.73 22.90
N HIS A 404 4.58 24.91 22.33
CA HIS A 404 3.70 26.07 22.55
C HIS A 404 2.47 26.09 21.64
N ARG A 405 2.12 24.97 21.00
CA ARG A 405 0.97 24.81 20.08
C ARG A 405 1.03 25.72 18.86
N GLY A 406 2.24 26.13 18.49
CA GLY A 406 2.55 26.91 17.32
C GLY A 406 3.22 26.10 16.22
N SER A 407 3.83 26.82 15.28
CA SER A 407 4.60 26.25 14.18
C SER A 407 5.77 27.15 13.80
N LEU A 408 6.88 26.55 13.38
CA LEU A 408 8.01 27.25 12.75
C LEU A 408 8.19 26.72 11.33
N SER A 409 8.37 27.62 10.37
CA SER A 409 8.52 27.30 8.94
C SER A 409 9.43 28.30 8.24
N VAL A 410 9.98 27.92 7.09
CA VAL A 410 10.60 28.87 6.16
C VAL A 410 9.49 29.47 5.29
N ALA A 411 9.29 30.77 5.36
CA ALA A 411 8.32 31.47 4.52
C ALA A 411 8.90 31.68 3.11
N ALA A 412 8.07 31.48 2.09
CA ALA A 412 8.43 31.79 0.72
C ALA A 412 8.69 33.30 0.57
N ARG A 413 9.77 33.65 -0.12
CA ARG A 413 10.07 35.03 -0.49
C ARG A 413 9.89 35.24 -1.99
N PRO A 414 9.53 36.46 -2.42
CA PRO A 414 9.53 36.82 -3.84
C PRO A 414 10.87 36.50 -4.51
N GLU A 415 10.88 36.03 -5.77
CA GLU A 415 12.11 35.64 -6.49
C GLU A 415 13.14 36.78 -6.63
N ASN A 416 12.71 38.03 -6.48
CA ASN A 416 13.54 39.24 -6.54
C ASN A 416 14.12 39.65 -5.17
N GLU A 417 13.82 38.92 -4.10
CA GLU A 417 14.33 39.17 -2.76
C GLU A 417 15.26 38.05 -2.30
N SER A 418 16.54 38.37 -2.03
CA SER A 418 17.52 37.42 -1.49
C SER A 418 17.36 37.23 0.01
N GLY A 419 17.68 36.03 0.50
CA GLY A 419 17.77 35.70 1.93
C GLY A 419 16.67 34.77 2.42
N ALA A 420 16.69 34.44 3.71
CA ALA A 420 15.69 33.55 4.32
C ALA A 420 14.70 34.33 5.18
N CYS A 421 13.47 33.82 5.29
CA CYS A 421 12.47 34.30 6.24
C CYS A 421 12.03 33.12 7.11
N LEU A 422 12.44 33.13 8.38
CA LEU A 422 11.99 32.15 9.36
C LEU A 422 10.75 32.70 10.08
N ARG A 423 9.64 31.98 9.96
CA ARG A 423 8.33 32.40 10.47
C ARG A 423 7.84 31.47 11.57
N ALA A 424 7.81 31.98 12.80
CA ALA A 424 7.19 31.34 13.95
C ALA A 424 5.77 31.90 14.15
N VAL A 425 4.80 31.01 14.33
CA VAL A 425 3.40 31.34 14.58
C VAL A 425 3.00 30.72 15.90
N LEU A 426 2.61 31.54 16.87
CA LEU A 426 2.25 31.12 18.23
C LEU A 426 0.83 31.61 18.55
N PRO A 427 0.04 30.89 19.34
CA PRO A 427 -1.28 31.38 19.78
C PRO A 427 -1.13 32.55 20.78
N VAL A 428 -1.90 33.62 20.57
CA VAL A 428 -2.07 34.72 21.55
C VAL A 428 -3.06 34.25 22.63
N GLY A 429 -2.90 34.66 23.89
CA GLY A 429 -3.76 34.21 25.01
C GLY A 429 -5.26 34.45 24.74
N VAL A 430 -6.26 33.72 25.23
CA VAL A 430 -6.47 32.53 26.08
C VAL A 430 -7.57 31.72 25.35
N PRO A 431 -7.56 30.37 25.27
CA PRO A 431 -8.81 29.66 25.03
C PRO A 431 -9.70 29.88 26.25
N GLY A 432 -10.74 30.70 26.09
CA GLY A 432 -11.71 31.03 27.14
C GLY A 432 -12.30 29.82 27.84
#